data_AF-A0A8C7UQW3-F1
#
_entry.id   AF-A0A8C7UQW3-F1
#
_cell.length_a   1.000
_cell.length_b   1.000
_cell.length_c   1.000
_cell.angle_alpha   90.00
_cell.angle_beta   90.00
_cell.angle_gamma   90.00
#
_symmetry.space_group_name_H-M   'P 1'
#
loop_
_entity.id
_entity.type
_entity.pdbx_description
1 polymer ?
#
loop_
_entity_poly.entity_id
_entity_poly.type
_entity_poly.pdbx_seq_one_letter_code
_entity_poly.pdbx_strand_id
1 'polypeptide(L)'
;MSLTAKDKSVVKAFWGKISGKADVVGAEALGRMLTAYPQTKTYFSHWADLSPGSGPVKKHGGIIMGAIGKAVGLMDDLVGGMSALSDLHAFNLRVDPGNFKISGKADVVGAEALGRMLTAYPQTKTYFSHWADLSPGSGPVKKHGGIIMGAIGKAVGLMDDLVGGMSALSDLHAFNLRVDPGNFKILSHNILVVLAILFPNDFNPEAHVAMDKFLAAVGRALSEKYR
;
A
#
# COMPACT_ATOMS: atom_id res chain seq x y z
N MET A 1 -13.13 -7.47 12.22
CA MET A 1 -14.16 -6.42 12.11
C MET A 1 -15.32 -6.99 11.31
N SER A 2 -16.55 -6.86 11.79
CA SER A 2 -17.76 -7.21 11.04
C SER A 2 -18.40 -5.94 10.45
N LEU A 3 -19.11 -6.07 9.33
CA LEU A 3 -19.83 -4.94 8.71
C LEU A 3 -21.08 -4.61 9.53
N THR A 4 -21.24 -3.34 9.89
CA THR A 4 -22.47 -2.85 10.53
C THR A 4 -23.63 -2.83 9.52
N ALA A 5 -24.87 -2.71 9.99
CA ALA A 5 -26.03 -2.54 9.11
C ALA A 5 -25.92 -1.31 8.19
N LYS A 6 -25.32 -0.21 8.71
CA LYS A 6 -25.04 0.99 7.93
C LYS A 6 -24.05 0.70 6.81
N ASP A 7 -22.96 -0.02 7.10
CA ASP A 7 -21.96 -0.40 6.09
C ASP A 7 -22.59 -1.25 4.99
N LYS A 8 -23.38 -2.27 5.35
CA LYS A 8 -24.08 -3.13 4.37
C LYS A 8 -25.03 -2.32 3.48
N SER A 9 -25.78 -1.37 4.05
CA SER A 9 -26.68 -0.50 3.28
C SER A 9 -25.93 0.36 2.27
N VAL A 10 -24.83 1.00 2.71
CA VAL A 10 -23.98 1.81 1.84
C VAL A 10 -23.37 0.97 0.71
N VAL A 11 -22.87 -0.23 1.01
CA VAL A 11 -22.31 -1.15 0.01
C VAL A 11 -23.37 -1.58 -1.02
N LYS A 12 -24.58 -1.96 -0.58
CA LYS A 12 -25.68 -2.33 -1.50
C LYS A 12 -26.06 -1.17 -2.42
N ALA A 13 -26.24 0.03 -1.84
CA ALA A 13 -26.60 1.22 -2.60
C ALA A 13 -25.52 1.61 -3.63
N PHE A 14 -24.24 1.52 -3.24
CA PHE A 14 -23.13 1.79 -4.15
C PHE A 14 -23.03 0.73 -5.25
N TRP A 15 -23.12 -0.56 -4.91
CA TRP A 15 -23.10 -1.65 -5.88
C TRP A 15 -24.22 -1.50 -6.93
N GLY A 16 -25.43 -1.12 -6.50
CA GLY A 16 -26.55 -0.85 -7.41
C GLY A 16 -26.25 0.23 -8.45
N LYS A 17 -25.36 1.19 -8.17
CA LYS A 17 -24.95 2.23 -9.13
C LYS A 17 -23.89 1.75 -10.11
N ILE A 18 -23.02 0.82 -9.71
CA ILE A 18 -21.85 0.42 -10.49
C ILE A 18 -22.00 -0.93 -11.19
N SER A 19 -23.00 -1.74 -10.82
CA SER A 19 -23.19 -3.11 -11.33
C SER A 19 -23.32 -3.17 -12.85
N GLY A 20 -23.95 -2.18 -13.49
CA GLY A 20 -24.03 -2.08 -14.95
C GLY A 20 -22.70 -1.81 -15.66
N LYS A 21 -21.63 -1.51 -14.92
CA LYS A 21 -20.26 -1.34 -15.42
C LYS A 21 -19.27 -2.33 -14.80
N ALA A 22 -19.78 -3.38 -14.13
CA ALA A 22 -18.98 -4.35 -13.40
C ALA A 22 -17.84 -4.93 -14.27
N ASP A 23 -18.11 -5.31 -15.51
CA ASP A 23 -17.09 -5.89 -16.39
C ASP A 23 -15.94 -4.92 -16.71
N VAL A 24 -16.26 -3.65 -16.95
CA VAL A 24 -15.26 -2.60 -17.23
C VAL A 24 -14.41 -2.34 -15.99
N VAL A 25 -15.06 -2.21 -14.83
CA VAL A 25 -14.38 -1.98 -13.54
C VAL A 25 -13.48 -3.16 -13.18
N GLY A 26 -13.96 -4.39 -13.39
CA GLY A 26 -13.19 -5.61 -13.11
C GLY A 26 -11.99 -5.76 -14.02
N ALA A 27 -12.15 -5.48 -15.32
CA ALA A 27 -11.06 -5.50 -16.29
C ALA A 27 -9.99 -4.45 -15.95
N GLU A 28 -10.41 -3.24 -15.58
CA GLU A 28 -9.51 -2.17 -15.17
C GLU A 28 -8.77 -2.53 -13.88
N ALA A 29 -9.48 -3.01 -12.86
CA ALA A 29 -8.91 -3.38 -11.57
C ALA A 29 -7.87 -4.51 -11.73
N LEU A 30 -8.19 -5.56 -12.49
CA LEU A 30 -7.27 -6.67 -12.75
C LEU A 30 -6.06 -6.21 -13.58
N GLY A 31 -6.27 -5.39 -14.63
CA GLY A 31 -5.18 -4.85 -15.44
C GLY A 31 -4.23 -3.97 -14.63
N ARG A 32 -4.77 -3.12 -13.74
CA ARG A 32 -3.98 -2.34 -12.79
C ARG A 32 -3.22 -3.24 -11.82
N MET A 33 -3.84 -4.29 -11.29
CA MET A 33 -3.18 -5.24 -10.40
C MET A 33 -1.98 -5.89 -11.09
N LEU A 34 -2.15 -6.42 -12.31
CA LEU A 34 -1.07 -7.08 -13.04
C LEU A 34 0.06 -6.12 -13.41
N THR A 35 -0.25 -4.85 -13.67
CA THR A 35 0.75 -3.83 -13.99
C THR A 35 1.50 -3.37 -12.75
N ALA A 36 0.75 -2.98 -11.71
CA ALA A 36 1.32 -2.43 -10.50
C ALA A 36 2.01 -3.51 -9.68
N TYR A 37 1.52 -4.75 -9.66
CA TYR A 37 2.01 -5.85 -8.81
C TYR A 37 2.46 -7.03 -9.66
N PRO A 38 3.61 -6.93 -10.36
CA PRO A 38 4.04 -7.92 -11.34
C PRO A 38 4.21 -9.33 -10.76
N GLN A 39 4.46 -9.48 -9.45
CA GLN A 39 4.53 -10.78 -8.79
C GLN A 39 3.21 -11.56 -8.87
N THR A 40 2.06 -10.87 -9.03
CA THR A 40 0.74 -11.50 -9.19
C THR A 40 0.58 -12.21 -10.55
N LYS A 41 1.38 -11.84 -11.56
CA LYS A 41 1.34 -12.47 -12.90
C LYS A 41 1.65 -13.96 -12.86
N THR A 42 2.35 -14.43 -11.83
CA THR A 42 2.71 -15.85 -11.66
C THR A 42 1.47 -16.76 -11.58
N TYR A 43 0.37 -16.28 -11.00
CA TYR A 43 -0.90 -17.02 -10.92
C TYR A 43 -1.64 -17.09 -12.26
N PHE A 44 -1.24 -16.29 -13.25
CA PHE A 44 -1.87 -16.19 -14.57
C PHE A 44 -0.92 -16.58 -15.71
N SER A 45 0.14 -17.33 -15.42
CA SER A 45 1.16 -17.75 -16.41
C SER A 45 0.60 -18.59 -17.57
N HIS A 46 -0.61 -19.14 -17.42
CA HIS A 46 -1.34 -19.87 -18.45
C HIS A 46 -2.06 -18.95 -19.46
N TRP A 47 -2.11 -17.63 -19.23
CA TRP A 47 -2.66 -16.68 -20.20
C TRP A 47 -1.58 -16.21 -21.16
N ALA A 48 -1.89 -16.25 -22.47
CA ALA A 48 -0.99 -15.78 -23.52
C ALA A 48 -0.79 -14.25 -23.50
N ASP A 49 -1.75 -13.50 -22.95
CA ASP A 49 -1.70 -12.03 -22.86
C ASP A 49 -2.20 -11.55 -21.50
N LEU A 50 -1.31 -10.87 -20.77
CA LEU A 50 -1.55 -10.28 -19.45
C LEU A 50 -1.64 -8.75 -19.50
N SER A 51 -1.65 -8.16 -20.70
CA SER A 51 -1.72 -6.71 -20.87
C SER A 51 -3.07 -6.15 -20.42
N PRO A 52 -3.10 -4.91 -19.90
CA PRO A 52 -4.36 -4.23 -19.61
C PRO A 52 -5.27 -4.18 -20.84
N GLY A 53 -6.52 -4.63 -20.67
CA GLY A 53 -7.51 -4.62 -21.74
C GLY A 53 -7.48 -5.83 -22.68
N SER A 54 -6.57 -6.79 -22.47
CA SER A 54 -6.57 -8.07 -23.17
C SER A 54 -7.85 -8.88 -22.92
N GLY A 55 -8.17 -9.81 -23.83
CA GLY A 55 -9.33 -10.68 -23.73
C GLY A 55 -9.40 -11.48 -22.42
N PRO A 56 -8.31 -12.18 -22.01
CA PRO A 56 -8.27 -12.91 -20.75
C PRO A 56 -8.49 -12.03 -19.52
N VAL A 57 -7.84 -10.85 -19.47
CA VAL A 57 -7.99 -9.89 -18.36
C VAL A 57 -9.42 -9.35 -18.26
N LYS A 58 -10.05 -9.00 -19.40
CA LYS A 58 -11.45 -8.56 -19.41
C LYS A 58 -12.40 -9.65 -18.91
N LYS A 59 -12.24 -10.87 -19.44
CA LYS A 59 -13.10 -12.01 -19.07
C LYS A 59 -12.99 -12.34 -17.59
N HIS A 60 -11.78 -12.43 -17.06
CA HIS A 60 -11.58 -12.77 -15.65
C HIS A 60 -11.97 -11.61 -14.72
N GLY A 61 -11.76 -10.36 -15.14
CA GLY A 61 -12.27 -9.18 -14.45
C GLY A 61 -13.79 -9.23 -14.23
N GLY A 62 -14.56 -9.65 -15.25
CA GLY A 62 -16.00 -9.88 -15.12
C GLY A 62 -16.34 -10.98 -14.10
N ILE A 63 -15.59 -12.10 -14.08
CA ILE A 63 -15.78 -13.18 -13.10
C ILE A 63 -15.57 -12.66 -11.67
N ILE A 64 -14.51 -11.88 -11.43
CA ILE A 64 -14.22 -11.27 -10.12
C ILE A 64 -15.39 -10.38 -9.68
N MET A 65 -15.88 -9.52 -10.56
CA MET A 65 -16.96 -8.60 -10.22
C MET A 65 -18.31 -9.31 -10.05
N GLY A 66 -18.57 -10.40 -10.79
CA GLY A 66 -19.71 -11.27 -10.56
C GLY A 66 -19.68 -11.91 -9.16
N ALA A 67 -18.51 -12.39 -8.73
CA ALA A 67 -18.32 -12.92 -7.37
C ALA A 67 -18.52 -11.84 -6.29
N ILE A 68 -18.05 -10.62 -6.52
CA ILE A 68 -18.30 -9.48 -5.62
C ILE A 68 -19.79 -9.15 -5.57
N GLY A 69 -20.50 -9.15 -6.70
CA GLY A 69 -21.96 -8.95 -6.73
C GLY A 69 -22.71 -10.01 -5.92
N LYS A 70 -22.30 -11.28 -6.02
CA LYS A 70 -22.83 -12.36 -5.17
C LYS A 70 -22.55 -12.08 -3.69
N ALA A 71 -21.33 -11.66 -3.34
CA ALA A 71 -20.98 -11.32 -1.95
C ALA A 71 -21.81 -10.16 -1.40
N VAL A 72 -22.13 -9.13 -2.20
CA VAL A 72 -23.03 -8.02 -1.82
C VAL A 72 -24.42 -8.54 -1.46
N GLY A 73 -24.91 -9.57 -2.15
CA GLY A 73 -26.17 -10.25 -1.82
C GLY A 73 -26.13 -11.08 -0.54
N LEU A 74 -24.94 -11.51 -0.11
CA LEU A 74 -24.72 -12.46 0.99
C LEU A 74 -24.06 -11.82 2.22
N MET A 75 -24.13 -10.49 2.37
CA MET A 75 -23.43 -9.77 3.45
C MET A 75 -23.88 -10.11 4.88
N ASP A 76 -24.99 -10.83 5.04
CA ASP A 76 -25.44 -11.34 6.35
C ASP A 76 -24.74 -12.64 6.75
N ASP A 77 -24.26 -13.41 5.78
CA ASP A 77 -23.42 -14.60 5.97
C ASP A 77 -22.40 -14.73 4.83
N LEU A 78 -21.35 -13.89 4.88
CA LEU A 78 -20.29 -13.92 3.87
C LEU A 78 -19.48 -15.22 3.92
N VAL A 79 -19.25 -15.76 5.12
CA VAL A 79 -18.43 -16.96 5.32
C VAL A 79 -19.13 -18.17 4.69
N GLY A 80 -20.41 -18.39 5.01
CA GLY A 80 -21.19 -19.45 4.40
C GLY A 80 -21.45 -19.18 2.91
N GLY A 81 -21.84 -17.96 2.56
CA GLY A 81 -22.20 -17.57 1.21
C GLY A 81 -21.07 -17.65 0.17
N MET A 82 -19.83 -17.49 0.61
CA MET A 82 -18.63 -17.55 -0.24
C MET A 82 -17.76 -18.79 -0.01
N SER A 83 -18.21 -19.74 0.81
CA SER A 83 -17.49 -20.99 1.15
C SER A 83 -16.89 -21.70 -0.06
N ALA A 84 -17.67 -21.97 -1.11
CA ALA A 84 -17.19 -22.63 -2.32
C ALA A 84 -16.05 -21.87 -3.02
N LEU A 85 -16.09 -20.53 -3.02
CA LEU A 85 -15.01 -19.72 -3.59
C LEU A 85 -13.78 -19.70 -2.67
N SER A 86 -13.99 -19.73 -1.36
CA SER A 86 -12.93 -19.90 -0.37
C SER A 86 -12.20 -21.22 -0.56
N ASP A 87 -12.93 -22.33 -0.67
CA ASP A 87 -12.36 -23.67 -0.89
C ASP A 87 -11.59 -23.75 -2.20
N LEU A 88 -12.11 -23.14 -3.27
CA LEU A 88 -11.40 -23.05 -4.54
C LEU A 88 -10.04 -22.36 -4.39
N HIS A 89 -9.99 -21.23 -3.67
CA HIS A 89 -8.73 -20.51 -3.45
C HIS A 89 -7.79 -21.24 -2.50
N ALA A 90 -8.31 -21.90 -1.46
CA ALA A 90 -7.52 -22.60 -0.46
C ALA A 90 -6.90 -23.89 -0.99
N PHE A 91 -7.68 -24.72 -1.68
CA PHE A 91 -7.27 -26.10 -2.00
C PHE A 91 -6.78 -26.27 -3.44
N ASN A 92 -7.33 -25.51 -4.38
CA ASN A 92 -7.02 -25.67 -5.81
C ASN A 92 -6.07 -24.58 -6.30
N LEU A 93 -6.42 -23.31 -6.14
CA LEU A 93 -5.63 -22.20 -6.68
C LEU A 93 -4.41 -21.86 -5.81
N ARG A 94 -4.53 -22.08 -4.49
CA ARG A 94 -3.46 -21.86 -3.49
C ARG A 94 -2.79 -20.50 -3.63
N VAL A 95 -3.60 -19.46 -3.87
CA VAL A 95 -3.11 -18.08 -3.98
C VAL A 95 -2.61 -17.63 -2.61
N ASP A 96 -1.40 -17.07 -2.55
CA ASP A 96 -0.83 -16.58 -1.30
C ASP A 96 -1.74 -15.48 -0.72
N PRO A 97 -2.18 -15.58 0.56
CA PRO A 97 -3.07 -14.61 1.19
C PRO A 97 -2.61 -13.15 1.12
N GLY A 98 -1.30 -12.91 1.00
CA GLY A 98 -0.70 -11.60 0.79
C GLY A 98 -1.20 -10.89 -0.47
N ASN A 99 -1.66 -11.62 -1.49
CA ASN A 99 -2.20 -11.04 -2.73
C ASN A 99 -3.66 -10.55 -2.61
N PHE A 100 -4.37 -10.89 -1.53
CA PHE A 100 -5.73 -10.37 -1.25
C PHE A 100 -5.71 -9.11 -0.38
N LYS A 101 -4.54 -8.70 0.11
CA LYS A 101 -4.43 -7.53 0.98
C LYS A 101 -4.72 -6.27 0.19
N ILE A 102 -5.70 -5.50 0.64
CA ILE A 102 -5.84 -4.10 0.26
C ILE A 102 -4.63 -3.37 0.86
N SER A 103 -3.78 -2.78 0.01
CA SER A 103 -2.70 -1.92 0.51
C SER A 103 -3.33 -0.76 1.26
N GLY A 104 -2.90 -0.52 2.51
CA GLY A 104 -3.36 0.65 3.25
C GLY A 104 -2.96 1.92 2.50
N LYS A 105 -3.72 3.02 2.65
CA LYS A 105 -3.30 4.32 2.10
C LYS A 105 -1.89 4.71 2.59
N ALA A 106 -1.51 4.28 3.79
CA ALA A 106 -0.15 4.42 4.32
C ALA A 106 0.90 3.66 3.49
N ASP A 107 0.60 2.44 3.02
CA ASP A 107 1.53 1.67 2.16
C ASP A 107 1.76 2.37 0.82
N VAL A 108 0.70 2.96 0.26
CA VAL A 108 0.78 3.75 -0.98
C VAL A 108 1.64 5.00 -0.76
N VAL A 109 1.40 5.74 0.34
CA VAL A 109 2.21 6.92 0.68
C VAL A 109 3.69 6.56 0.79
N GLY A 110 4.01 5.49 1.51
CA GLY A 110 5.38 5.05 1.71
C GLY A 110 6.08 4.61 0.42
N ALA A 111 5.38 3.83 -0.41
CA ALA A 111 5.90 3.37 -1.69
C ALA A 111 6.19 4.53 -2.64
N GLU A 112 5.26 5.49 -2.72
CA GLU A 112 5.41 6.64 -3.60
C GLU A 112 6.48 7.61 -3.08
N ALA A 113 6.54 7.86 -1.77
CA ALA A 113 7.55 8.74 -1.17
C ALA A 113 8.97 8.17 -1.34
N LEU A 114 9.16 6.87 -1.11
CA LEU A 114 10.46 6.22 -1.32
C LEU A 114 10.83 6.19 -2.81
N GLY A 115 9.89 5.89 -3.71
CA GLY A 115 10.13 5.93 -5.15
C GLY A 115 10.54 7.32 -5.65
N ARG A 116 9.89 8.37 -5.15
CA ARG A 116 10.24 9.77 -5.43
C ARG A 116 11.63 10.12 -4.88
N MET A 117 11.93 9.72 -3.65
CA MET A 117 13.25 9.92 -3.04
C MET A 117 14.36 9.30 -3.91
N LEU A 118 14.23 8.02 -4.29
CA LEU A 118 15.22 7.33 -5.09
C LEU A 118 15.38 7.97 -6.49
N THR A 119 14.31 8.53 -7.05
CA THR A 119 14.35 9.16 -8.38
C THR A 119 14.95 10.56 -8.34
N ALA A 120 14.48 11.42 -7.42
CA ALA A 120 14.87 12.82 -7.33
C ALA A 120 16.18 13.06 -6.57
N TYR A 121 16.58 12.11 -5.72
CA TYR A 121 17.78 12.19 -4.90
C TYR A 121 18.66 10.94 -5.08
N PRO A 122 19.33 10.77 -6.23
CA PRO A 122 20.03 9.53 -6.59
C PRO A 122 21.10 9.08 -5.58
N GLN A 123 21.69 10.00 -4.82
CA GLN A 123 22.65 9.69 -3.76
C GLN A 123 22.05 8.76 -2.69
N THR A 124 20.74 8.80 -2.48
CA THR A 124 20.03 7.93 -1.52
C THR A 124 20.00 6.46 -1.97
N LYS A 125 20.19 6.17 -3.26
CA LYS A 125 20.22 4.80 -3.79
C LYS A 125 21.37 3.97 -3.22
N THR A 126 22.44 4.61 -2.75
CA THR A 126 23.62 3.94 -2.19
C THR A 126 23.28 3.04 -1.00
N TYR A 127 22.30 3.43 -0.18
CA TYR A 127 21.80 2.65 0.97
C TYR A 127 20.97 1.42 0.57
N PHE A 128 20.57 1.31 -0.70
CA PHE A 128 19.70 0.25 -1.23
C PHE A 128 20.35 -0.53 -2.38
N SER A 129 21.68 -0.50 -2.49
CA SER A 129 22.44 -1.18 -3.56
C SER A 129 22.24 -2.71 -3.62
N HIS A 130 21.73 -3.31 -2.55
CA HIS A 130 21.38 -4.72 -2.46
C HIS A 130 20.03 -5.07 -3.13
N TRP A 131 19.22 -4.09 -3.55
CA TRP A 131 17.99 -4.35 -4.29
C TRP A 131 18.25 -4.42 -5.79
N ALA A 132 17.76 -5.49 -6.41
CA ALA A 132 17.86 -5.68 -7.86
C ALA A 132 17.04 -4.65 -8.68
N ASP A 133 16.01 -4.05 -8.07
CA ASP A 133 15.13 -3.08 -8.73
C ASP A 133 14.75 -1.93 -7.80
N LEU A 134 15.31 -0.75 -8.08
CA LEU A 134 15.09 0.51 -7.36
C LEU A 134 14.05 1.42 -8.05
N SER A 135 13.39 0.93 -9.10
CA SER A 135 12.40 1.74 -9.83
C SER A 135 11.17 2.05 -8.96
N PRO A 136 10.52 3.22 -9.17
CA PRO A 136 9.24 3.51 -8.55
C PRO A 136 8.23 2.40 -8.83
N GLY A 137 7.59 1.88 -7.78
CA GLY A 137 6.62 0.79 -7.92
C GLY A 137 7.24 -0.61 -8.01
N SER A 138 8.56 -0.76 -7.85
CA SER A 138 9.16 -2.09 -7.70
C SER A 138 8.66 -2.79 -6.42
N GLY A 139 8.74 -4.13 -6.40
CA GLY A 139 8.40 -4.92 -5.22
C GLY A 139 9.17 -4.51 -3.95
N PRO A 140 10.51 -4.40 -4.00
CA PRO A 140 11.31 -3.94 -2.87
C PRO A 140 10.92 -2.54 -2.37
N VAL A 141 10.74 -1.57 -3.28
CA VAL A 141 10.37 -0.19 -2.92
C VAL A 141 9.01 -0.14 -2.23
N LYS A 142 8.00 -0.85 -2.75
CA LYS A 142 6.69 -0.93 -2.09
C LYS A 142 6.75 -1.55 -0.71
N LYS A 143 7.44 -2.68 -0.59
CA LYS A 143 7.56 -3.39 0.69
C LYS A 143 8.24 -2.52 1.74
N HIS A 144 9.34 -1.88 1.39
CA HIS A 144 10.07 -1.03 2.33
C HIS A 144 9.34 0.28 2.64
N GLY A 145 8.66 0.87 1.65
CA GLY A 145 7.77 2.01 1.86
C GLY A 145 6.68 1.73 2.91
N GLY A 146 6.06 0.55 2.87
CA GLY A 146 5.12 0.12 3.90
C GLY A 146 5.76 -0.02 5.29
N ILE A 147 7.00 -0.54 5.38
CA ILE A 147 7.75 -0.62 6.64
C ILE A 147 8.00 0.78 7.22
N ILE A 148 8.43 1.73 6.39
CA ILE A 148 8.67 3.13 6.76
C ILE A 148 7.38 3.73 7.35
N MET A 149 6.27 3.64 6.62
CA MET A 149 5.01 4.24 7.07
C MET A 149 4.41 3.52 8.28
N GLY A 150 4.65 2.21 8.42
CA GLY A 150 4.32 1.47 9.65
C GLY A 150 5.10 1.98 10.86
N ALA A 151 6.39 2.28 10.72
CA ALA A 151 7.20 2.87 11.80
C ALA A 151 6.76 4.30 12.14
N ILE A 152 6.47 5.14 11.14
CA ILE A 152 5.94 6.49 11.33
C ILE A 152 4.56 6.44 12.02
N GLY A 153 3.70 5.50 11.63
CA GLY A 153 2.41 5.29 12.27
C GLY A 153 2.53 4.92 13.75
N LYS A 154 3.53 4.11 14.12
CA LYS A 154 3.84 3.84 15.54
C LYS A 154 4.33 5.10 16.27
N ALA A 155 5.15 5.92 15.61
CA ALA A 155 5.67 7.17 16.20
C ALA A 155 4.56 8.17 16.57
N VAL A 156 3.40 8.15 15.87
CA VAL A 156 2.22 8.94 16.26
C VAL A 156 1.73 8.58 17.66
N GLY A 157 1.81 7.30 18.05
CA GLY A 157 1.46 6.85 19.40
C GLY A 157 2.56 7.10 20.45
N LEU A 158 3.69 7.67 20.05
CA LEU A 158 4.89 7.88 20.87
C LEU A 158 5.30 9.37 20.90
N MET A 159 4.41 10.29 20.53
CA MET A 159 4.75 11.71 20.37
C MET A 159 5.24 12.38 21.67
N ASP A 160 4.84 11.86 22.84
CA ASP A 160 5.29 12.36 24.14
C ASP A 160 6.74 11.96 24.48
N ASP A 161 7.23 10.84 23.90
CA ASP A 161 8.61 10.37 24.06
C ASP A 161 9.09 9.64 22.79
N LEU A 162 9.38 10.43 21.74
CA LEU A 162 9.87 9.88 20.48
C LEU A 162 11.27 9.27 20.62
N VAL A 163 12.12 9.82 21.49
CA VAL A 163 13.50 9.35 21.68
C VAL A 163 13.50 7.97 22.32
N GLY A 164 12.78 7.79 23.43
CA GLY A 164 12.63 6.49 24.07
C GLY A 164 11.85 5.51 23.20
N GLY A 165 10.72 5.95 22.64
CA GLY A 165 9.83 5.11 21.84
C GLY A 165 10.45 4.58 20.53
N MET A 166 11.39 5.33 19.94
CA MET A 166 12.06 4.94 18.69
C MET A 166 13.51 4.47 18.90
N SER A 167 13.94 4.26 20.15
CA SER A 167 15.33 3.97 20.54
C SER A 167 15.95 2.78 19.80
N ALA A 168 15.21 1.69 19.61
CA ALA A 168 15.68 0.52 18.87
C ALA A 168 15.84 0.78 17.36
N LEU A 169 14.99 1.64 16.78
CA LEU A 169 15.12 2.03 15.38
C LEU A 169 16.27 3.01 15.19
N SER A 170 16.52 3.88 16.19
CA SER A 170 17.71 4.73 16.28
C SER A 170 18.99 3.89 16.31
N ASP A 171 19.06 2.84 17.15
CA ASP A 171 20.20 1.90 17.19
C ASP A 171 20.47 1.25 15.83
N LEU A 172 19.41 0.74 15.19
CA LEU A 172 19.51 0.10 13.88
C LEU A 172 20.09 1.07 12.85
N HIS A 173 19.60 2.31 12.82
CA HIS A 173 20.07 3.31 11.87
C HIS A 173 21.50 3.77 12.18
N ALA A 174 21.83 4.03 13.45
CA ALA A 174 23.13 4.55 13.85
C ALA A 174 24.26 3.52 13.71
N PHE A 175 24.05 2.29 14.18
CA PHE A 175 25.15 1.33 14.34
C PHE A 175 25.27 0.33 13.20
N ASN A 176 24.14 -0.07 12.60
CA ASN A 176 24.10 -1.09 11.57
C ASN A 176 23.97 -0.50 10.16
N LEU A 177 22.94 0.32 9.93
CA LEU A 177 22.66 0.86 8.59
C LEU A 177 23.54 2.07 8.25
N ARG A 178 23.91 2.85 9.27
CA ARG A 178 24.76 4.06 9.18
C ARG A 178 24.28 5.03 8.11
N VAL A 179 22.97 5.29 8.09
CA VAL A 179 22.36 6.22 7.14
C VAL A 179 22.73 7.65 7.53
N ASP A 180 23.28 8.45 6.62
CA ASP A 180 23.59 9.84 6.98
C ASP A 180 22.29 10.57 7.41
N PRO A 181 22.26 11.21 8.61
CA PRO A 181 21.06 11.84 9.15
C PRO A 181 20.38 12.85 8.22
N GLY A 182 21.13 13.47 7.29
CA GLY A 182 20.57 14.39 6.30
C GLY A 182 19.53 13.73 5.39
N ASN A 183 19.60 12.42 5.18
CA ASN A 183 18.65 11.68 4.34
C ASN A 183 17.26 11.54 4.96
N PHE A 184 17.12 11.64 6.29
CA PHE A 184 15.80 11.62 6.92
C PHE A 184 14.95 12.80 6.46
N LYS A 185 15.55 14.00 6.36
CA LYS A 185 14.86 15.20 5.86
C LYS A 185 14.42 15.06 4.41
N ILE A 186 15.23 14.39 3.58
CA ILE A 186 14.89 14.10 2.18
C ILE A 186 13.65 13.20 2.12
N LEU A 187 13.63 12.11 2.91
CA LEU A 187 12.48 11.22 2.96
C LEU A 187 11.23 11.95 3.50
N SER A 188 11.36 12.73 4.57
CA SER A 188 10.27 13.55 5.13
C SER A 188 9.66 14.48 4.07
N HIS A 189 10.48 15.18 3.30
CA HIS A 189 10.00 16.05 2.22
C HIS A 189 9.19 15.27 1.18
N ASN A 190 9.67 14.10 0.74
CA ASN A 190 8.95 13.28 -0.23
C ASN A 190 7.64 12.74 0.33
N ILE A 191 7.56 12.45 1.64
CA ILE A 191 6.29 12.08 2.30
C ILE A 191 5.30 13.25 2.25
N LEU A 192 5.73 14.48 2.60
CA LEU A 192 4.86 15.66 2.55
C LEU A 192 4.30 15.91 1.14
N VAL A 193 5.13 15.77 0.10
CA VAL A 193 4.70 15.90 -1.30
C VAL A 193 3.60 14.89 -1.63
N VAL A 194 3.78 13.62 -1.23
CA VAL A 194 2.79 12.57 -1.50
C VAL A 194 1.50 12.79 -0.71
N LEU A 195 1.58 13.25 0.54
CA LEU A 195 0.41 13.60 1.33
C LEU A 195 -0.38 14.74 0.66
N ALA A 196 0.28 15.78 0.14
CA ALA A 196 -0.36 16.87 -0.58
C ALA A 196 -1.09 16.39 -1.85
N ILE A 197 -0.51 15.43 -2.59
CA ILE A 197 -1.10 14.88 -3.82
C ILE A 197 -2.30 13.97 -3.51
N LEU A 198 -2.19 13.11 -2.49
CA LEU A 198 -3.21 12.11 -2.19
C LEU A 198 -4.36 12.64 -1.33
N PHE A 199 -4.14 13.73 -0.60
CA PHE A 199 -5.10 14.32 0.32
C PHE A 199 -5.25 15.84 0.11
N PRO A 200 -5.54 16.31 -1.13
CA PRO A 200 -5.51 17.74 -1.45
C PRO A 200 -6.53 18.59 -0.67
N ASN A 201 -7.61 17.96 -0.17
CA ASN A 201 -8.63 18.64 0.63
C ASN A 201 -8.32 18.63 2.13
N ASP A 202 -7.53 17.66 2.61
CA ASP A 202 -7.23 17.48 4.03
C ASP A 202 -5.85 18.02 4.40
N PHE A 203 -4.91 18.08 3.45
CA PHE A 203 -3.54 18.55 3.64
C PHE A 203 -3.43 20.07 3.44
N ASN A 204 -4.19 20.80 4.26
CA ASN A 204 -4.19 22.26 4.34
C ASN A 204 -2.87 22.80 4.94
N PRO A 205 -2.64 24.14 4.95
CA PRO A 205 -1.41 24.72 5.49
C PRO A 205 -1.12 24.34 6.94
N GLU A 206 -2.14 24.24 7.79
CA GLU A 206 -2.00 23.85 9.19
C GLU A 206 -1.53 22.39 9.31
N ALA A 207 -2.15 21.48 8.56
CA ALA A 207 -1.78 20.07 8.50
C ALA A 207 -0.36 19.88 7.94
N HIS A 208 0.02 20.68 6.93
CA HIS A 208 1.36 20.65 6.36
C HIS A 208 2.42 21.01 7.42
N VAL A 209 2.25 22.15 8.12
CA VAL A 209 3.21 22.58 9.15
C VAL A 209 3.27 21.58 10.32
N ALA A 210 2.13 21.04 10.74
CA ALA A 210 2.09 20.04 11.81
C ALA A 210 2.83 18.76 11.41
N MET A 211 2.60 18.26 10.19
CA MET A 211 3.24 17.05 9.69
C MET A 211 4.75 17.25 9.47
N ASP A 212 5.17 18.41 8.95
CA ASP A 212 6.59 18.74 8.79
C ASP A 212 7.34 18.74 10.14
N LYS A 213 6.76 19.38 11.16
CA LYS A 213 7.31 19.38 12.52
C LYS A 213 7.39 17.99 13.13
N PHE A 214 6.34 17.18 12.94
CA PHE A 214 6.32 15.79 13.41
C PHE A 214 7.41 14.96 12.74
N LEU A 215 7.52 14.99 11.41
CA LEU A 215 8.53 14.24 10.67
C LEU A 215 9.95 14.72 11.00
N ALA A 216 10.15 16.01 11.26
CA ALA A 216 11.42 16.55 11.75
C ALA A 216 11.76 16.05 13.17
N ALA A 217 10.77 15.91 14.06
CA ALA A 217 10.96 15.32 15.38
C ALA A 217 11.31 13.82 15.29
N VAL A 218 10.65 13.07 14.41
CA VAL A 218 11.00 11.67 14.12
C VAL A 218 12.43 11.55 13.59
N GLY A 219 12.82 12.38 12.62
CA GLY A 219 14.18 12.39 12.07
C GLY A 219 15.24 12.68 13.14
N ARG A 220 14.96 13.59 14.09
CA ARG A 220 15.83 13.86 15.23
C ARG A 220 15.95 12.64 16.16
N ALA A 221 14.83 12.03 16.55
CA ALA A 221 14.85 10.84 17.41
C ALA A 221 15.63 9.67 16.79
N LEU A 222 15.51 9.47 15.47
CA LEU A 222 16.28 8.46 14.75
C LEU A 222 17.77 8.78 14.64
N SER A 223 18.15 10.05 14.78
CA SER A 223 19.53 10.51 14.70
C SER A 223 20.21 10.63 16.06
N GLU A 224 19.48 10.43 17.16
CA GLU A 224 19.95 10.69 18.53
C GLU A 224 21.26 9.96 18.87
N LYS A 225 21.42 8.72 18.39
CA LYS A 225 22.55 7.85 18.75
C LYS A 225 23.72 7.86 17.75
N TYR A 226 23.74 8.83 16.82
CA TYR A 226 24.80 8.93 15.80
C TYR A 226 26.11 9.54 16.33
N ARG A 227 26.13 10.01 17.59
CA ARG A 227 27.28 10.66 18.22
C ARG A 227 27.48 10.14 19.63
#